data_AF-A0A4Q7WR34-F1
#
_entry.id   AF-A0A4Q7WR34-F1
#
_cell.length_a   1.000
_cell.length_b   1.000
_cell.length_c   1.000
_cell.angle_alpha   90.00
_cell.angle_beta   90.00
_cell.angle_gamma   90.00
#
_symmetry.space_group_name_H-M   'P 1'
#
loop_
_entity.id
_entity.type
_entity.pdbx_description
1 polymer ?
#
loop_
_entity_poly.entity_id
_entity_poly.type
_entity_poly.pdbx_seq_one_letter_code
_entity_poly.pdbx_strand_id
1 'polypeptide(L)'
;MNIGTLLLGDPSPSLRWRAARELEGAEDAEVASWRTEIDRSPEIEGLVSRLAAAGPYDAGHLLCRLAYLGYRGPALATAVEKIFGLQQSDGSWSVPGPIEGPRFITMHTVVPLRGIAAAGFATDPRAERAYEWLLGVRLEDGSWPAGPKADLGQAGRPAPPEREYRRLSRGLGCRSATTGAVACLAMHPSRRRSDAARIGVDHLLARETRDASTIGWEVSRLVGLERAMGQITFYATFDLAFLLDLASRCGVSLQDRRVHDLVDYLESLRGPYGLWQHAVHPQLAGWLTFDLETSLRHLESGDWIGNEEPADFTPYQRGRRRY
;
A
#
# COMPACT_ATOMS: atom_id res chain seq x y z
N MET A 1 -1.49 -23.91 18.87
CA MET A 1 -0.33 -24.02 17.97
C MET A 1 0.25 -22.61 17.84
N ASN A 2 1.55 -22.41 18.02
CA ASN A 2 2.14 -21.07 17.93
C ASN A 2 2.21 -20.66 16.44
N ILE A 3 1.64 -19.50 16.10
CA ILE A 3 1.60 -18.97 14.74
C ILE A 3 3.01 -18.77 14.17
N GLY A 4 3.96 -18.33 15.01
CA GLY A 4 5.36 -18.17 14.63
C GLY A 4 5.96 -19.49 14.15
N THR A 5 5.70 -20.60 14.84
CA THR A 5 6.18 -21.93 14.43
C THR A 5 5.62 -22.36 13.07
N LEU A 6 4.36 -22.04 12.77
CA LEU A 6 3.77 -22.32 11.46
C LEU A 6 4.45 -21.53 10.34
N LEU A 7 4.70 -20.24 10.56
CA LEU A 7 5.33 -19.37 9.56
C LEU A 7 6.81 -19.70 9.34
N LEU A 8 7.53 -20.11 10.39
CA LEU A 8 8.93 -20.55 10.28
C LEU A 8 9.09 -21.89 9.53
N GLY A 9 8.01 -22.68 9.42
CA GLY A 9 7.97 -23.89 8.61
C GLY A 9 7.59 -23.68 7.14
N ASP A 10 7.32 -22.44 6.71
CA ASP A 10 6.89 -22.14 5.34
C ASP A 10 8.03 -22.38 4.31
N PRO A 11 7.76 -22.91 3.11
CA PRO A 11 8.79 -23.12 2.09
C PRO A 11 9.44 -21.82 1.60
N SER A 12 8.79 -20.66 1.74
CA SER A 12 9.36 -19.39 1.31
C SER A 12 10.46 -18.92 2.27
N PRO A 13 11.74 -18.78 1.82
CA PRO A 13 12.78 -18.20 2.65
C PRO A 13 12.46 -16.74 3.04
N SER A 14 11.76 -16.02 2.16
CA SER A 14 11.31 -14.65 2.45
C SER A 14 10.32 -14.60 3.61
N LEU A 15 9.31 -15.47 3.64
CA LEU A 15 8.33 -15.49 4.72
C LEU A 15 8.98 -15.91 6.04
N ARG A 16 9.80 -16.97 6.03
CA ARG A 16 10.54 -17.43 7.22
C ARG A 16 11.42 -16.32 7.79
N TRP A 17 12.20 -15.67 6.94
CA TRP A 17 13.06 -14.54 7.32
C TRP A 17 12.27 -13.40 7.95
N ARG A 18 11.14 -12.99 7.34
CA ARG A 18 10.32 -11.92 7.88
C ARG A 18 9.63 -12.30 9.19
N ALA A 19 9.06 -13.49 9.29
CA ALA A 19 8.45 -13.97 10.53
C ALA A 19 9.48 -13.99 11.67
N ALA A 20 10.67 -14.53 11.44
CA ALA A 20 11.73 -14.54 12.45
C ALA A 20 12.18 -13.13 12.86
N ARG A 21 12.39 -12.23 11.89
CA ARG A 21 12.89 -10.87 12.15
C ARG A 21 11.84 -9.95 12.77
N GLU A 22 10.65 -9.92 12.17
CA GLU A 22 9.62 -8.91 12.44
C GLU A 22 8.61 -9.38 13.50
N LEU A 23 8.37 -10.69 13.65
CA LEU A 23 7.50 -11.22 14.71
C LEU A 23 8.32 -11.75 15.89
N GLU A 24 9.39 -12.52 15.67
CA GLU A 24 10.13 -13.13 16.78
C GLU A 24 11.33 -12.29 17.25
N GLY A 25 11.72 -11.25 16.52
CA GLY A 25 12.90 -10.44 16.83
C GLY A 25 14.23 -11.19 16.71
N ALA A 26 14.25 -12.37 16.09
CA ALA A 26 15.42 -13.24 16.00
C ALA A 26 16.46 -12.70 15.01
N GLU A 27 17.76 -12.76 15.36
CA GLU A 27 18.89 -12.28 14.53
C GLU A 27 19.99 -13.33 14.28
N ASP A 28 19.70 -14.60 14.55
CA ASP A 28 20.73 -15.66 14.55
C ASP A 28 21.26 -16.05 13.15
N ALA A 29 22.21 -16.99 13.14
CA ALA A 29 22.86 -17.47 11.93
C ALA A 29 21.89 -18.13 10.94
N GLU A 30 20.80 -18.72 11.41
CA GLU A 30 19.77 -19.31 10.54
C GLU A 30 19.03 -18.20 9.79
N VAL A 31 18.62 -17.13 10.48
CA VAL A 31 18.01 -15.94 9.87
C VAL A 31 18.93 -15.30 8.82
N ALA A 32 20.24 -15.23 9.11
CA ALA A 32 21.25 -14.74 8.15
C ALA A 32 21.42 -15.69 6.94
N SER A 33 21.19 -16.99 7.10
CA SER A 33 21.25 -17.95 5.99
C SER A 33 20.09 -17.78 5.01
N TRP A 34 18.86 -17.58 5.51
CA TRP A 34 17.69 -17.32 4.66
C TRP A 34 17.84 -16.02 3.88
N ARG A 35 18.49 -15.02 4.48
CA ARG A 35 18.83 -13.78 3.78
C ARG A 35 19.67 -14.04 2.53
N THR A 36 20.70 -14.87 2.67
CA THR A 36 21.56 -15.28 1.55
C THR A 36 20.80 -16.09 0.51
N GLU A 37 19.87 -16.94 0.94
CA GLU A 37 18.99 -17.72 0.07
C GLU A 37 18.07 -16.81 -0.78
N ILE A 38 17.43 -15.82 -0.15
CA ILE A 38 16.59 -14.81 -0.82
C ILE A 38 17.40 -14.10 -1.90
N ASP A 39 18.55 -13.53 -1.51
CA ASP A 39 19.38 -12.69 -2.40
C ASP A 39 19.91 -13.47 -3.62
N ARG A 40 19.98 -14.81 -3.55
CA ARG A 40 20.42 -15.71 -4.63
C ARG A 40 19.28 -16.43 -5.35
N SER A 41 18.03 -16.19 -4.97
CA SER A 41 16.90 -16.92 -5.54
C SER A 41 16.64 -16.50 -7.01
N PRO A 42 16.26 -17.45 -7.89
CA PRO A 42 15.92 -17.14 -9.28
C PRO A 42 14.77 -16.14 -9.43
N GLU A 43 13.83 -16.13 -8.47
CA GLU A 43 12.73 -15.15 -8.45
C GLU A 43 13.25 -13.73 -8.28
N ILE A 44 14.14 -13.51 -7.31
CA ILE A 44 14.76 -12.20 -7.07
C ILE A 44 15.61 -11.77 -8.27
N GLU A 45 16.40 -12.68 -8.86
CA GLU A 45 17.18 -12.39 -10.07
C GLU A 45 16.29 -11.93 -11.24
N GLY A 46 15.16 -12.60 -11.46
CA GLY A 46 14.18 -12.21 -12.48
C GLY A 46 13.55 -10.84 -12.22
N LEU A 47 13.24 -10.52 -10.95
CA LEU A 47 12.70 -9.21 -10.56
C LEU A 47 13.73 -8.09 -10.71
N VAL A 48 14.98 -8.32 -10.33
CA VAL A 48 16.09 -7.37 -10.50
C VAL A 48 16.33 -7.08 -11.99
N SER A 49 16.30 -8.11 -12.83
CA SER A 49 16.45 -7.96 -14.28
C SER A 49 15.34 -7.08 -14.88
N ARG A 50 14.09 -7.27 -14.45
CA ARG A 50 12.95 -6.43 -14.86
C ARG A 50 13.07 -5.01 -14.33
N LEU A 51 13.54 -4.83 -13.10
CA LEU A 51 13.70 -3.53 -12.46
C LEU A 51 14.70 -2.67 -13.25
N ALA A 52 15.79 -3.25 -13.75
CA ALA A 52 16.79 -2.54 -14.55
C ALA A 52 16.19 -1.88 -15.81
N ALA A 53 15.22 -2.56 -16.46
CA ALA A 53 14.56 -2.08 -17.68
C ALA A 53 13.35 -1.15 -17.41
N ALA A 54 12.79 -1.16 -16.20
CA ALA A 54 11.53 -0.49 -15.89
C ALA A 54 11.62 1.05 -15.93
N GLY A 55 10.50 1.71 -16.29
CA GLY A 55 10.28 3.14 -16.06
C GLY A 55 9.76 3.40 -14.64
N PRO A 56 9.63 4.67 -14.19
CA PRO A 56 9.33 5.01 -12.79
C PRO A 56 8.13 4.29 -12.18
N TYR A 57 7.04 4.21 -12.92
CA TYR A 57 5.80 3.59 -12.45
C TYR A 57 5.97 2.08 -12.20
N ASP A 58 6.44 1.33 -13.21
CA ASP A 58 6.71 -0.10 -13.08
C ASP A 58 7.80 -0.40 -12.05
N ALA A 59 8.84 0.44 -12.02
CA ALA A 59 9.93 0.33 -11.05
C ALA A 59 9.40 0.50 -9.61
N GLY A 60 8.47 1.43 -9.36
CA GLY A 60 7.85 1.60 -8.05
C GLY A 60 7.19 0.32 -7.53
N HIS A 61 6.43 -0.38 -8.37
CA HIS A 61 5.85 -1.68 -8.01
C HIS A 61 6.90 -2.76 -7.79
N LEU A 62 7.91 -2.86 -8.66
CA LEU A 62 8.99 -3.84 -8.52
C LEU A 62 9.83 -3.63 -7.26
N LEU A 63 10.09 -2.37 -6.89
CA LEU A 63 10.76 -2.01 -5.64
C LEU A 63 9.93 -2.45 -4.42
N CYS A 64 8.61 -2.23 -4.42
CA CYS A 64 7.74 -2.72 -3.35
C CYS A 64 7.81 -4.25 -3.22
N ARG A 65 7.75 -4.97 -4.35
CA ARG A 65 7.85 -6.44 -4.36
C ARG A 65 9.18 -6.94 -3.82
N LEU A 66 10.28 -6.44 -4.36
CA LEU A 66 11.63 -6.81 -3.90
C LEU A 66 11.81 -6.50 -2.41
N ALA A 67 11.36 -5.33 -1.96
CA ALA A 67 11.42 -4.95 -0.57
C ALA A 67 10.60 -5.89 0.34
N TYR A 68 9.38 -6.24 -0.08
CA TYR A 68 8.47 -7.14 0.63
C TYR A 68 8.98 -8.58 0.70
N LEU A 69 9.61 -9.08 -0.37
CA LEU A 69 10.29 -10.37 -0.39
C LEU A 69 11.62 -10.37 0.39
N GLY A 70 11.97 -9.24 0.98
CA GLY A 70 13.14 -9.08 1.80
C GLY A 70 14.39 -8.68 1.04
N TYR A 71 14.45 -8.62 -0.30
CA TYR A 71 15.67 -8.21 -1.01
C TYR A 71 16.15 -6.79 -0.65
N ARG A 72 17.48 -6.60 -0.53
CA ARG A 72 18.15 -5.34 -0.13
C ARG A 72 19.47 -5.12 -0.89
N GLY A 73 19.66 -5.82 -2.00
CA GLY A 73 20.89 -5.70 -2.78
C GLY A 73 21.02 -4.36 -3.53
N PRO A 74 22.20 -4.08 -4.12
CA PRO A 74 22.54 -2.79 -4.71
C PRO A 74 21.65 -2.38 -5.88
N ALA A 75 20.96 -3.34 -6.52
CA ALA A 75 20.03 -3.05 -7.62
C ALA A 75 18.88 -2.12 -7.21
N LEU A 76 18.48 -2.12 -5.92
CA LEU A 76 17.47 -1.18 -5.42
C LEU A 76 17.96 0.27 -5.53
N ALA A 77 19.17 0.54 -5.03
CA ALA A 77 19.76 1.87 -5.08
C ALA A 77 19.94 2.36 -6.53
N THR A 78 20.47 1.51 -7.41
CA THR A 78 20.62 1.82 -8.84
C THR A 78 19.28 2.19 -9.50
N ALA A 79 18.21 1.46 -9.18
CA ALA A 79 16.89 1.76 -9.71
C ALA A 79 16.32 3.06 -9.14
N VAL A 80 16.48 3.31 -7.84
CA VAL A 80 16.06 4.56 -7.18
C VAL A 80 16.75 5.77 -7.81
N GLU A 81 18.05 5.69 -8.09
CA GLU A 81 18.77 6.76 -8.82
C GLU A 81 18.18 7.02 -10.21
N LYS A 82 17.88 5.96 -10.97
CA LYS A 82 17.22 6.08 -12.28
C LYS A 82 15.84 6.73 -12.18
N ILE A 83 15.05 6.39 -11.15
CA ILE A 83 13.74 7.00 -10.90
C ILE A 83 13.89 8.50 -10.61
N PHE A 84 14.84 8.88 -9.73
CA PHE A 84 15.07 10.29 -9.41
C PHE A 84 15.58 11.11 -10.60
N GLY A 85 16.33 10.50 -11.53
CA GLY A 85 16.72 11.15 -12.78
C GLY A 85 15.55 11.56 -13.68
N LEU A 86 14.34 11.05 -13.41
CA LEU A 86 13.10 11.39 -14.12
C LEU A 86 12.11 12.21 -13.28
N GLN A 87 12.51 12.61 -12.07
CA GLN A 87 11.70 13.45 -11.19
C GLN A 87 11.67 14.89 -11.73
N GLN A 88 10.50 15.52 -11.70
CA GLN A 88 10.34 16.93 -12.04
C GLN A 88 10.90 17.84 -10.94
N SER A 89 11.12 19.12 -11.26
CA SER A 89 11.64 20.10 -10.30
C SER A 89 10.71 20.34 -9.11
N ASP A 90 9.40 20.15 -9.29
CA ASP A 90 8.39 20.25 -8.24
C ASP A 90 8.30 18.99 -7.35
N GLY A 91 9.08 17.94 -7.64
CA GLY A 91 9.09 16.69 -6.89
C GLY A 91 8.18 15.59 -7.44
N SER A 92 7.32 15.91 -8.41
CA SER A 92 6.40 14.93 -9.03
C SER A 92 7.09 14.03 -10.07
N TRP A 93 6.41 12.94 -10.45
CA TRP A 93 6.73 12.21 -11.67
C TRP A 93 5.56 12.33 -12.64
N SER A 94 5.88 12.62 -13.90
CA SER A 94 4.93 12.59 -15.01
C SER A 94 5.31 11.48 -15.96
N VAL A 95 4.37 10.60 -16.29
CA VAL A 95 4.55 9.65 -17.39
C VAL A 95 4.03 10.30 -18.67
N PRO A 96 4.90 10.61 -19.65
CA PRO A 96 4.43 10.99 -20.98
C PRO A 96 3.83 9.74 -21.65
N GLY A 97 2.53 9.73 -21.90
CA GLY A 97 1.87 8.61 -22.59
C GLY A 97 0.39 8.83 -22.89
N PRO A 98 -0.14 8.29 -24.00
CA PRO A 98 -1.52 8.52 -24.44
C PRO A 98 -2.58 7.68 -23.71
N ILE A 99 -2.21 6.76 -22.82
CA ILE A 99 -3.10 5.68 -22.35
C ILE A 99 -3.83 5.98 -21.04
N GLU A 100 -3.36 6.93 -20.21
CA GLU A 100 -4.10 7.35 -18.99
C GLU A 100 -4.37 8.86 -18.89
N GLY A 101 -3.98 9.62 -19.93
CA GLY A 101 -4.17 11.06 -19.99
C GLY A 101 -3.67 11.82 -18.75
N PRO A 102 -3.98 13.12 -18.62
CA PRO A 102 -3.69 13.89 -17.42
C PRO A 102 -4.48 13.43 -16.17
N ARG A 103 -5.21 12.30 -16.21
CA ARG A 103 -6.28 11.97 -15.24
C ARG A 103 -5.78 11.29 -13.96
N PHE A 104 -4.50 10.93 -13.87
CA PHE A 104 -3.95 10.20 -12.72
C PHE A 104 -2.56 10.68 -12.25
N ILE A 105 -2.25 11.99 -12.30
CA ILE A 105 -0.91 12.50 -11.91
C ILE A 105 -0.51 12.09 -10.48
N THR A 106 -1.47 12.04 -9.55
CA THR A 106 -1.19 11.65 -8.17
C THR A 106 -0.64 10.24 -8.16
N MET A 107 -1.24 9.33 -8.94
CA MET A 107 -0.78 7.94 -9.06
C MET A 107 0.61 7.83 -9.67
N HIS A 108 0.92 8.66 -10.67
CA HIS A 108 2.25 8.72 -11.26
C HIS A 108 3.33 9.12 -10.27
N THR A 109 2.98 9.84 -9.20
CA THR A 109 3.91 10.21 -8.13
C THR A 109 3.90 9.23 -6.96
N VAL A 110 2.73 8.78 -6.49
CA VAL A 110 2.67 7.86 -5.33
C VAL A 110 3.25 6.48 -5.63
N VAL A 111 3.13 5.95 -6.84
CA VAL A 111 3.68 4.61 -7.15
C VAL A 111 5.21 4.57 -7.06
N PRO A 112 5.98 5.43 -7.76
CA PRO A 112 7.43 5.48 -7.59
C PRO A 112 7.83 5.86 -6.17
N LEU A 113 7.17 6.85 -5.54
CA LEU A 113 7.48 7.27 -4.17
C LEU A 113 7.30 6.12 -3.16
N ARG A 114 6.22 5.34 -3.28
CA ARG A 114 6.01 4.16 -2.43
C ARG A 114 7.11 3.13 -2.61
N GLY A 115 7.52 2.86 -3.85
CA GLY A 115 8.63 1.95 -4.14
C GLY A 115 9.96 2.41 -3.54
N ILE A 116 10.28 3.70 -3.69
CA ILE A 116 11.45 4.34 -3.06
C ILE A 116 11.41 4.19 -1.54
N ALA A 117 10.26 4.47 -0.92
CA ALA A 117 10.08 4.34 0.52
C ALA A 117 10.21 2.88 0.99
N ALA A 118 9.57 1.93 0.29
CA ALA A 118 9.68 0.50 0.58
C ALA A 118 11.12 -0.01 0.47
N ALA A 119 11.89 0.50 -0.48
CA ALA A 119 13.30 0.18 -0.67
C ALA A 119 14.23 0.81 0.39
N GLY A 120 13.70 1.60 1.34
CA GLY A 120 14.47 2.19 2.44
C GLY A 120 14.96 3.62 2.18
N PHE A 121 14.50 4.28 1.12
CA PHE A 121 14.95 5.62 0.72
C PHE A 121 13.90 6.71 1.02
N ALA A 122 13.00 6.47 1.99
CA ALA A 122 11.89 7.38 2.30
C ALA A 122 12.37 8.79 2.73
N THR A 123 13.52 8.89 3.37
CA THR A 123 14.09 10.16 3.88
C THR A 123 15.14 10.76 2.95
N ASP A 124 15.30 10.25 1.73
CA ASP A 124 16.17 10.89 0.74
C ASP A 124 15.64 12.31 0.46
N PRO A 125 16.46 13.37 0.42
CA PRO A 125 15.98 14.73 0.17
C PRO A 125 15.15 14.88 -1.11
N ARG A 126 15.37 14.02 -2.11
CA ARG A 126 14.59 13.97 -3.35
C ARG A 126 13.23 13.29 -3.15
N ALA A 127 13.16 12.29 -2.29
CA ALA A 127 11.89 11.71 -1.84
C ALA A 127 11.08 12.72 -1.01
N GLU A 128 11.75 13.51 -0.16
CA GLU A 128 11.10 14.57 0.64
C GLU A 128 10.40 15.61 -0.25
N ARG A 129 11.01 16.02 -1.37
CA ARG A 129 10.33 16.89 -2.35
C ARG A 129 9.06 16.26 -2.93
N ALA A 130 9.06 14.95 -3.17
CA ALA A 130 7.86 14.25 -3.64
C ALA A 130 6.78 14.17 -2.53
N TYR A 131 7.17 14.02 -1.26
CA TYR A 131 6.23 14.12 -0.14
C TYR A 131 5.68 15.54 0.00
N GLU A 132 6.50 16.57 -0.15
CA GLU A 132 6.06 17.97 -0.14
C GLU A 132 5.07 18.26 -1.28
N TRP A 133 5.37 17.80 -2.49
CA TRP A 133 4.44 17.85 -3.61
C TRP A 133 3.11 17.15 -3.27
N LEU A 134 3.19 15.92 -2.74
CA LEU A 134 2.02 15.12 -2.39
C LEU A 134 1.14 15.83 -1.33
N LEU A 135 1.76 16.50 -0.36
CA LEU A 135 1.04 17.30 0.64
C LEU A 135 0.45 18.58 0.03
N GLY A 136 1.14 19.20 -0.93
CA GLY A 136 0.69 20.40 -1.62
C GLY A 136 -0.52 20.18 -2.52
N VAL A 137 -0.71 18.97 -3.07
CA VAL A 137 -1.86 18.63 -3.94
C VAL A 137 -3.06 18.06 -3.17
N ARG A 138 -2.99 18.01 -1.84
CA ARG A 138 -4.08 17.52 -0.98
C ARG A 138 -5.28 18.46 -1.06
N LEU A 139 -6.49 17.91 -1.00
CA LEU A 139 -7.74 18.67 -1.00
C LEU A 139 -8.00 19.26 0.39
N GLU A 140 -8.97 20.19 0.47
CA GLU A 140 -9.34 20.89 1.71
C GLU A 140 -9.77 19.94 2.83
N ASP A 141 -10.41 18.82 2.49
CA ASP A 141 -10.82 17.78 3.42
C ASP A 141 -9.67 16.82 3.83
N GLY A 142 -8.46 17.03 3.33
CA GLY A 142 -7.31 16.19 3.60
C GLY A 142 -7.19 14.93 2.73
N SER A 143 -8.11 14.72 1.78
CA SER A 143 -8.01 13.61 0.82
C SER A 143 -7.18 13.96 -0.43
N TRP A 144 -6.91 12.99 -1.30
CA TRP A 144 -6.11 13.21 -2.52
C TRP A 144 -6.94 13.10 -3.80
N PRO A 145 -6.72 13.98 -4.78
CA PRO A 145 -7.36 13.87 -6.08
C PRO A 145 -6.73 12.75 -6.91
N ALA A 146 -7.48 12.17 -7.86
CA ALA A 146 -6.93 11.19 -8.79
C ALA A 146 -5.83 11.78 -9.68
N GLY A 147 -6.07 12.97 -10.22
CA GLY A 147 -5.15 13.73 -11.06
C GLY A 147 -5.32 15.23 -10.84
N PRO A 148 -4.44 16.06 -11.43
CA PRO A 148 -4.61 17.49 -11.39
C PRO A 148 -5.84 17.77 -12.24
N LYS A 149 -6.83 18.45 -11.66
CA LYS A 149 -7.43 19.46 -12.52
C LYS A 149 -6.30 20.37 -12.91
N ALA A 150 -6.12 20.59 -14.21
CA ALA A 150 -5.46 21.80 -14.67
C ALA A 150 -5.90 22.93 -13.74
N ASP A 151 -4.95 23.74 -13.28
CA ASP A 151 -5.10 24.90 -12.39
C ASP A 151 -4.32 24.77 -11.07
N LEU A 152 -3.01 24.53 -11.21
CA LEU A 152 -2.08 25.51 -10.62
C LEU A 152 -2.30 26.85 -11.34
N GLY A 153 -3.36 27.60 -11.00
CA GLY A 153 -3.35 29.07 -11.13
C GLY A 153 -4.40 29.83 -11.96
N GLN A 154 -5.52 29.30 -12.47
CA GLN A 154 -6.60 30.17 -12.99
C GLN A 154 -8.04 29.67 -12.73
N ALA A 155 -9.00 30.58 -12.92
CA ALA A 155 -10.40 30.45 -12.50
C ALA A 155 -11.17 29.36 -13.28
N GLY A 156 -11.37 28.22 -12.63
CA GLY A 156 -12.26 27.17 -13.08
C GLY A 156 -12.62 26.27 -11.91
N ARG A 157 -13.82 26.42 -11.35
CA ARG A 157 -14.27 25.54 -10.27
C ARG A 157 -14.17 24.07 -10.72
N PRO A 158 -13.72 23.18 -9.83
CA PRO A 158 -13.62 21.77 -10.13
C PRO A 158 -14.94 21.14 -10.59
N ALA A 159 -15.00 20.53 -11.78
CA ALA A 159 -16.00 19.49 -12.06
C ALA A 159 -15.75 18.31 -11.09
N PRO A 160 -16.68 17.92 -10.21
CA PRO A 160 -16.48 16.79 -9.29
C PRO A 160 -15.99 15.54 -10.04
N PRO A 161 -15.27 14.61 -9.38
CA PRO A 161 -14.90 13.34 -10.02
C PRO A 161 -16.11 12.78 -10.77
N GLU A 162 -15.91 12.25 -11.98
CA GLU A 162 -16.98 11.59 -12.76
C GLU A 162 -17.86 10.80 -11.79
N ARG A 163 -19.16 11.15 -11.76
CA ARG A 163 -20.03 11.23 -10.55
C ARG A 163 -19.93 10.10 -9.51
N GLU A 164 -19.39 8.94 -9.84
CA GLU A 164 -19.44 7.76 -8.99
C GLU A 164 -18.16 6.92 -8.95
N TYR A 165 -17.16 7.06 -9.84
CA TYR A 165 -16.07 6.08 -9.87
C TYR A 165 -14.95 6.37 -8.83
N ARG A 166 -14.82 5.48 -7.82
CA ARG A 166 -13.76 5.48 -6.77
C ARG A 166 -13.75 6.68 -5.81
N ARG A 167 -14.88 7.34 -5.62
CA ARG A 167 -15.01 8.39 -4.60
C ARG A 167 -14.84 7.81 -3.18
N LEU A 168 -14.26 8.59 -2.29
CA LEU A 168 -14.34 8.34 -0.85
C LEU A 168 -15.80 8.46 -0.38
N SER A 169 -16.19 7.72 0.66
CA SER A 169 -17.58 7.75 1.16
C SER A 169 -17.99 9.15 1.62
N ARG A 170 -17.08 9.89 2.26
CA ARG A 170 -17.30 11.25 2.77
C ARG A 170 -16.34 12.31 2.21
N GLY A 171 -15.29 11.88 1.52
CA GLY A 171 -14.28 12.78 0.96
C GLY A 171 -14.59 13.34 -0.44
N LEU A 172 -13.92 14.43 -0.75
CA LEU A 172 -13.84 15.12 -2.03
C LEU A 172 -12.90 14.38 -3.01
N GLY A 173 -11.97 13.61 -2.48
CA GLY A 173 -10.91 12.94 -3.23
C GLY A 173 -11.28 11.57 -3.80
N CYS A 174 -10.26 10.99 -4.43
CA CYS A 174 -10.29 9.64 -4.97
C CYS A 174 -9.75 8.66 -3.94
N ARG A 175 -10.48 7.58 -3.68
CA ARG A 175 -10.06 6.48 -2.80
C ARG A 175 -8.70 5.94 -3.20
N SER A 176 -8.49 5.63 -4.48
CA SER A 176 -7.24 5.04 -4.95
C SER A 176 -6.03 5.96 -4.73
N ALA A 177 -6.19 7.26 -5.00
CA ALA A 177 -5.13 8.23 -4.77
C ALA A 177 -4.86 8.43 -3.28
N THR A 178 -5.92 8.48 -2.46
CA THR A 178 -5.81 8.58 -1.00
C THR A 178 -5.12 7.36 -0.42
N THR A 179 -5.50 6.14 -0.82
CA THR A 179 -4.82 4.90 -0.41
C THR A 179 -3.35 4.91 -0.83
N GLY A 180 -3.03 5.30 -2.06
CA GLY A 180 -1.63 5.40 -2.52
C GLY A 180 -0.81 6.43 -1.75
N ALA A 181 -1.39 7.59 -1.45
CA ALA A 181 -0.74 8.64 -0.67
C ALA A 181 -0.46 8.20 0.77
N VAL A 182 -1.47 7.63 1.43
CA VAL A 182 -1.33 7.05 2.77
C VAL A 182 -0.31 5.93 2.77
N ALA A 183 -0.28 5.07 1.76
CA ALA A 183 0.72 4.00 1.65
C ALA A 183 2.16 4.54 1.56
N CYS A 184 2.38 5.68 0.90
CA CYS A 184 3.69 6.33 0.89
C CYS A 184 4.05 6.90 2.26
N LEU A 185 3.10 7.57 2.91
CA LEU A 185 3.31 8.20 4.21
C LEU A 185 3.54 7.16 5.30
N ALA A 186 2.79 6.05 5.28
CA ALA A 186 2.88 4.93 6.22
C ALA A 186 4.25 4.24 6.23
N MET A 187 4.98 4.30 5.12
CA MET A 187 6.35 3.75 5.00
C MET A 187 7.43 4.74 5.49
N HIS A 188 7.10 6.01 5.69
CA HIS A 188 8.05 7.02 6.12
C HIS A 188 8.23 7.01 7.65
N PRO A 189 9.46 7.07 8.19
CA PRO A 189 9.70 6.92 9.63
C PRO A 189 8.96 7.95 10.52
N SER A 190 8.97 9.24 10.13
CA SER A 190 8.26 10.31 10.85
C SER A 190 6.86 10.63 10.28
N ARG A 191 6.72 10.82 8.95
CA ARG A 191 5.46 11.21 8.30
C ARG A 191 4.32 10.20 8.46
N ARG A 192 4.60 8.93 8.77
CA ARG A 192 3.56 7.91 9.04
C ARG A 192 2.58 8.31 10.14
N ARG A 193 3.03 9.07 11.15
CA ARG A 193 2.16 9.58 12.24
C ARG A 193 1.71 11.03 12.06
N SER A 194 1.95 11.62 10.88
CA SER A 194 1.49 12.98 10.59
C SER A 194 -0.03 13.06 10.49
N ASP A 195 -0.59 14.25 10.71
CA ASP A 195 -2.02 14.50 10.49
C ASP A 195 -2.44 14.15 9.06
N ALA A 196 -1.55 14.35 8.07
CA ALA A 196 -1.82 13.96 6.69
C ALA A 196 -2.09 12.46 6.54
N ALA A 197 -1.24 11.62 7.14
CA ALA A 197 -1.39 10.18 7.08
C ALA A 197 -2.67 9.74 7.82
N ARG A 198 -2.86 10.27 9.03
CA ARG A 198 -4.00 9.96 9.91
C ARG A 198 -5.34 10.38 9.30
N ILE A 199 -5.48 11.61 8.81
CA ILE A 199 -6.69 12.08 8.11
C ILE A 199 -6.95 11.25 6.85
N GLY A 200 -5.90 10.91 6.10
CA GLY A 200 -6.02 10.03 4.95
C GLY A 200 -6.57 8.64 5.32
N VAL A 201 -6.09 8.05 6.41
CA VAL A 201 -6.64 6.78 6.95
C VAL A 201 -8.07 6.97 7.44
N ASP A 202 -8.40 8.09 8.08
CA ASP A 202 -9.74 8.42 8.57
C ASP A 202 -10.78 8.29 7.44
N HIS A 203 -10.47 8.90 6.29
CA HIS A 203 -11.28 8.82 5.07
C HIS A 203 -11.47 7.40 4.56
N LEU A 204 -10.45 6.54 4.70
CA LEU A 204 -10.50 5.16 4.24
C LEU A 204 -11.31 4.27 5.21
N LEU A 205 -11.17 4.50 6.52
CA LEU A 205 -11.89 3.79 7.58
C LEU A 205 -13.38 4.14 7.61
N ALA A 206 -13.76 5.34 7.15
CA ALA A 206 -15.16 5.75 7.04
C ALA A 206 -16.02 4.83 6.14
N ARG A 207 -15.39 3.97 5.33
CA ARG A 207 -16.11 2.99 4.50
C ARG A 207 -16.34 1.68 5.25
N GLU A 208 -17.59 1.37 5.54
CA GLU A 208 -17.98 0.17 6.30
C GLU A 208 -18.06 -1.14 5.49
N THR A 209 -17.64 -1.16 4.21
CA THR A 209 -17.75 -2.39 3.41
C THR A 209 -16.87 -3.50 3.94
N ARG A 210 -17.48 -4.62 4.37
CA ARG A 210 -16.81 -5.86 4.77
C ARG A 210 -16.96 -6.92 3.67
N ASP A 211 -15.92 -7.09 2.85
CA ASP A 211 -15.92 -8.05 1.75
C ASP A 211 -14.74 -9.02 1.91
N ALA A 212 -15.03 -10.26 2.30
CA ALA A 212 -14.01 -11.29 2.49
C ALA A 212 -13.27 -11.62 1.18
N SER A 213 -13.88 -11.39 0.01
CA SER A 213 -13.28 -11.71 -1.29
C SER A 213 -12.14 -10.76 -1.68
N THR A 214 -12.01 -9.61 -1.00
CA THR A 214 -10.99 -8.59 -1.29
C THR A 214 -9.81 -8.61 -0.34
N ILE A 215 -9.77 -9.54 0.62
CA ILE A 215 -8.71 -9.64 1.62
C ILE A 215 -7.44 -10.25 1.02
N GLY A 216 -6.30 -9.58 1.20
CA GLY A 216 -4.98 -10.10 0.84
C GLY A 216 -4.61 -9.96 -0.64
N TRP A 217 -5.33 -9.11 -1.39
CA TRP A 217 -4.98 -8.76 -2.76
C TRP A 217 -3.71 -7.91 -2.85
N GLU A 218 -3.39 -7.14 -1.82
CA GLU A 218 -2.11 -6.45 -1.75
C GLU A 218 -0.97 -7.47 -1.62
N VAL A 219 -1.12 -8.42 -0.69
CA VAL A 219 -0.17 -9.50 -0.47
C VAL A 219 0.04 -10.31 -1.75
N SER A 220 -1.04 -10.71 -2.43
CA SER A 220 -0.97 -11.50 -3.67
C SER A 220 -0.16 -10.80 -4.77
N ARG A 221 -0.23 -9.47 -4.86
CA ARG A 221 0.56 -8.67 -5.79
C ARG A 221 2.01 -8.53 -5.35
N LEU A 222 2.25 -8.38 -4.05
CA LEU A 222 3.60 -8.24 -3.50
C LEU A 222 4.42 -9.53 -3.68
N VAL A 223 3.81 -10.68 -3.45
CA VAL A 223 4.45 -11.98 -3.73
C VAL A 223 4.41 -12.39 -5.21
N GLY A 224 3.69 -11.66 -6.05
CA GLY A 224 3.71 -11.84 -7.51
C GLY A 224 2.73 -12.85 -8.11
N LEU A 225 1.75 -13.33 -7.34
CA LEU A 225 0.66 -14.16 -7.86
C LEU A 225 -0.33 -13.34 -8.70
N GLU A 226 -0.48 -12.06 -8.38
CA GLU A 226 -1.35 -11.13 -9.10
C GLU A 226 -0.54 -10.02 -9.77
N ARG A 227 -1.01 -9.56 -10.92
CA ARG A 227 -0.40 -8.41 -11.60
C ARG A 227 -0.70 -7.14 -10.81
N ALA A 228 0.30 -6.27 -10.68
CA ALA A 228 0.11 -4.93 -10.12
C ALA A 228 -0.77 -4.03 -11.01
N MET A 229 -0.84 -4.32 -12.32
CA MET A 229 -1.62 -3.57 -13.32
C MET A 229 -2.63 -4.47 -14.07
N GLY A 230 -3.82 -3.92 -14.37
CA GLY A 230 -4.92 -4.61 -15.06
C GLY A 230 -6.23 -3.80 -15.03
N GLN A 231 -7.36 -4.40 -15.48
CA GLN A 231 -8.69 -3.77 -15.52
C GLN A 231 -9.20 -3.27 -14.16
N ILE A 232 -8.65 -3.81 -13.06
CA ILE A 232 -8.82 -3.33 -11.69
C ILE A 232 -7.43 -2.88 -11.23
N THR A 233 -7.16 -1.57 -11.26
CA THR A 233 -5.86 -1.02 -10.84
C THR A 233 -5.57 -1.36 -9.38
N PHE A 234 -4.30 -1.48 -9.02
CA PHE A 234 -3.74 -1.71 -7.68
C PHE A 234 -4.63 -1.23 -6.49
N TYR A 235 -4.99 0.05 -6.45
CA TYR A 235 -5.78 0.66 -5.35
C TYR A 235 -7.30 0.73 -5.60
N ALA A 236 -7.80 0.04 -6.62
CA ALA A 236 -9.24 -0.06 -6.87
C ALA A 236 -9.88 -1.13 -5.97
N THR A 237 -9.16 -2.21 -5.67
CA THR A 237 -9.59 -3.19 -4.66
C THR A 237 -9.54 -2.54 -3.28
N PHE A 238 -10.62 -2.68 -2.50
CA PHE A 238 -10.65 -2.24 -1.11
C PHE A 238 -10.26 -3.43 -0.24
N ASP A 239 -8.96 -3.63 -0.10
CA ASP A 239 -8.38 -4.72 0.66
C ASP A 239 -8.33 -4.36 2.15
N LEU A 240 -9.07 -5.12 2.96
CA LEU A 240 -9.19 -4.87 4.40
C LEU A 240 -7.94 -5.22 5.18
N ALA A 241 -7.15 -6.20 4.74
CA ALA A 241 -5.86 -6.50 5.36
C ALA A 241 -4.88 -5.35 5.12
N PHE A 242 -4.87 -4.79 3.90
CA PHE A 242 -4.05 -3.63 3.61
C PHE A 242 -4.52 -2.38 4.35
N LEU A 243 -5.83 -2.15 4.48
CA LEU A 243 -6.37 -1.06 5.29
C LEU A 243 -5.93 -1.16 6.75
N LEU A 244 -5.95 -2.37 7.33
CA LEU A 244 -5.46 -2.61 8.68
C LEU A 244 -3.96 -2.30 8.81
N ASP A 245 -3.13 -2.73 7.85
CA ASP A 245 -1.70 -2.41 7.81
C ASP A 245 -1.47 -0.89 7.78
N LEU A 246 -2.19 -0.16 6.91
CA LEU A 246 -2.10 1.31 6.84
C LEU A 246 -2.50 1.97 8.16
N ALA A 247 -3.63 1.56 8.75
CA ALA A 247 -4.10 2.10 10.03
C ALA A 247 -3.08 1.85 11.15
N SER A 248 -2.56 0.62 11.25
CA SER A 248 -1.58 0.25 12.27
C SER A 248 -0.29 1.08 12.16
N ARG A 249 0.24 1.27 10.94
CA ARG A 249 1.45 2.08 10.71
C ARG A 249 1.25 3.56 10.97
N CYS A 250 0.02 4.06 10.77
CA CYS A 250 -0.32 5.45 11.02
C CYS A 250 -0.66 5.75 12.49
N GLY A 251 -0.56 4.74 13.36
CA GLY A 251 -0.76 4.87 14.80
C GLY A 251 -2.23 4.98 15.20
N VAL A 252 -3.16 4.46 14.38
CA VAL A 252 -4.56 4.35 14.81
C VAL A 252 -4.64 3.36 15.99
N SER A 253 -5.41 3.74 17.01
CA SER A 253 -5.59 2.96 18.23
C SER A 253 -6.65 1.88 18.05
N LEU A 254 -6.52 0.77 18.79
CA LEU A 254 -7.59 -0.23 18.94
C LEU A 254 -8.86 0.33 19.60
N GLN A 255 -8.77 1.50 20.24
CA GLN A 255 -9.94 2.21 20.78
C GLN A 255 -10.79 2.90 19.70
N ASP A 256 -10.26 3.07 18.48
CA ASP A 256 -11.07 3.53 17.35
C ASP A 256 -12.08 2.45 16.98
N ARG A 257 -13.38 2.75 17.13
CA ARG A 257 -14.47 1.80 16.90
C ARG A 257 -14.37 1.11 15.54
N ARG A 258 -13.95 1.83 14.49
CA ARG A 258 -13.92 1.29 13.12
C ARG A 258 -12.80 0.28 12.93
N VAL A 259 -11.67 0.51 13.63
CA VAL A 259 -10.54 -0.43 13.68
C VAL A 259 -10.89 -1.62 14.54
N HIS A 260 -11.50 -1.41 15.71
CA HIS A 260 -12.03 -2.50 16.54
C HIS A 260 -12.96 -3.42 15.72
N ASP A 261 -13.98 -2.84 15.08
CA ASP A 261 -14.94 -3.58 14.26
C ASP A 261 -14.26 -4.27 13.05
N LEU A 262 -13.19 -3.67 12.51
CA LEU A 262 -12.40 -4.28 11.42
C LEU A 262 -11.63 -5.49 11.92
N VAL A 263 -10.99 -5.38 13.08
CA VAL A 263 -10.26 -6.48 13.72
C VAL A 263 -11.20 -7.61 14.05
N ASP A 264 -12.35 -7.34 14.69
CA ASP A 264 -13.36 -8.37 15.00
C ASP A 264 -13.82 -9.12 13.75
N TYR A 265 -14.08 -8.39 12.67
CA TYR A 265 -14.45 -9.00 11.39
C TYR A 265 -13.33 -9.89 10.84
N LEU A 266 -12.09 -9.40 10.81
CA LEU A 266 -10.94 -10.17 10.32
C LEU A 266 -10.70 -11.40 11.19
N GLU A 267 -10.79 -11.29 12.51
CA GLU A 267 -10.69 -12.42 13.45
C GLU A 267 -11.77 -13.47 13.21
N SER A 268 -13.00 -13.07 12.85
CA SER A 268 -14.05 -14.03 12.49
C SER A 268 -13.74 -14.86 11.23
N LEU A 269 -12.79 -14.40 10.40
CA LEU A 269 -12.34 -15.09 9.19
C LEU A 269 -11.10 -15.97 9.44
N ARG A 270 -10.56 -15.98 10.67
CA ARG A 270 -9.42 -16.80 11.03
C ARG A 270 -9.82 -18.29 10.97
N GLY A 271 -9.09 -19.07 10.19
CA GLY A 271 -9.39 -20.48 9.95
C GLY A 271 -9.11 -21.38 11.17
N PRO A 272 -9.48 -22.67 11.10
CA PRO A 272 -9.37 -23.63 12.23
C PRO A 272 -7.93 -23.89 12.70
N TYR A 273 -6.93 -23.59 11.86
CA TYR A 273 -5.51 -23.70 12.21
C TYR A 273 -4.89 -22.38 12.68
N GLY A 274 -5.71 -21.34 12.89
CA GLY A 274 -5.26 -20.01 13.29
C GLY A 274 -4.73 -19.13 12.15
N LEU A 275 -4.74 -19.63 10.90
CA LEU A 275 -4.32 -18.91 9.70
C LEU A 275 -5.49 -18.23 9.01
N TRP A 276 -5.27 -17.04 8.46
CA TRP A 276 -6.18 -16.43 7.51
C TRP A 276 -5.96 -16.98 6.11
N GLN A 277 -7.03 -17.07 5.31
CA GLN A 277 -6.97 -17.64 3.97
C GLN A 277 -7.37 -16.61 2.92
N HIS A 278 -6.63 -16.58 1.81
CA HIS A 278 -7.01 -15.80 0.63
C HIS A 278 -8.01 -16.61 -0.21
N ALA A 279 -9.14 -16.01 -0.59
CA ALA A 279 -10.24 -16.69 -1.26
C ALA A 279 -9.85 -17.37 -2.59
N VAL A 280 -8.91 -16.78 -3.34
CA VAL A 280 -8.47 -17.27 -4.67
C VAL A 280 -7.12 -18.00 -4.62
N HIS A 281 -6.30 -17.74 -3.61
CA HIS A 281 -4.88 -18.14 -3.57
C HIS A 281 -4.54 -18.76 -2.21
N PRO A 282 -5.02 -19.97 -1.89
CA PRO A 282 -4.83 -20.59 -0.57
C PRO A 282 -3.37 -20.66 -0.10
N GLN A 283 -2.42 -20.72 -1.04
CA GLN A 283 -0.98 -20.68 -0.77
C GLN A 283 -0.50 -19.37 -0.11
N LEU A 284 -1.33 -18.33 -0.09
CA LEU A 284 -1.04 -17.06 0.61
C LEU A 284 -1.35 -17.10 2.11
N ALA A 285 -1.89 -18.20 2.64
CA ALA A 285 -2.35 -18.22 4.02
C ALA A 285 -1.25 -17.81 5.03
N GLY A 286 -0.01 -18.27 4.84
CA GLY A 286 1.13 -17.86 5.66
C GLY A 286 1.44 -16.36 5.54
N TRP A 287 1.53 -15.84 4.33
CA TRP A 287 1.83 -14.43 4.06
C TRP A 287 0.75 -13.47 4.60
N LEU A 288 -0.52 -13.80 4.35
CA LEU A 288 -1.65 -13.01 4.84
C LEU A 288 -1.70 -13.01 6.37
N THR A 289 -1.48 -14.17 6.98
CA THR A 289 -1.38 -14.29 8.45
C THR A 289 -0.24 -13.44 8.99
N PHE A 290 0.94 -13.50 8.38
CA PHE A 290 2.09 -12.70 8.79
C PHE A 290 1.77 -11.19 8.78
N ASP A 291 1.17 -10.66 7.71
CA ASP A 291 0.87 -9.23 7.61
C ASP A 291 -0.23 -8.80 8.61
N LEU A 292 -1.24 -9.64 8.83
CA LEU A 292 -2.28 -9.38 9.83
C LEU A 292 -1.74 -9.39 11.26
N GLU A 293 -0.96 -10.41 11.63
CA GLU A 293 -0.31 -10.49 12.95
C GLU A 293 0.63 -9.29 13.19
N THR A 294 1.40 -8.89 12.18
CA THR A 294 2.26 -7.70 12.26
C THR A 294 1.44 -6.43 12.48
N SER A 295 0.32 -6.29 11.76
CA SER A 295 -0.57 -5.14 11.89
C SER A 295 -1.23 -5.09 13.28
N LEU A 296 -1.69 -6.23 13.80
CA LEU A 296 -2.30 -6.33 15.13
C LEU A 296 -1.32 -5.89 16.23
N ARG A 297 -0.06 -6.32 16.16
CA ARG A 297 0.98 -5.89 17.12
C ARG A 297 1.29 -4.40 17.03
N HIS A 298 1.31 -3.83 15.83
CA HIS A 298 1.50 -2.39 15.68
C HIS A 298 0.36 -1.56 16.31
N LEU A 299 -0.89 -2.05 16.23
CA LEU A 299 -2.06 -1.39 16.81
C LEU A 299 -2.00 -1.30 18.35
N GLU A 300 -1.30 -2.20 19.03
CA GLU A 300 -1.09 -2.14 20.49
C GLU A 300 -0.40 -0.84 20.91
N SER A 301 0.41 -0.26 20.03
CA SER A 301 1.11 1.01 20.26
C SER A 301 0.39 2.24 19.67
N GLY A 302 -0.83 2.04 19.13
CA GLY A 302 -1.63 3.06 18.49
C GLY A 302 -2.27 4.02 19.51
N ASP A 303 -2.15 5.32 19.24
CA ASP A 303 -2.50 6.41 20.15
C ASP A 303 -3.49 7.42 19.56
N TRP A 304 -3.95 7.19 18.33
CA TRP A 304 -4.82 8.11 17.61
C TRP A 304 -6.19 7.49 17.31
N ILE A 305 -7.25 8.26 17.51
CA ILE A 305 -8.63 7.90 17.18
C ILE A 305 -9.09 8.90 16.13
N GLY A 306 -9.67 8.41 15.03
CA GLY A 306 -10.18 9.26 13.98
C GLY A 306 -11.55 9.84 14.30
N ASN A 307 -11.93 10.89 13.58
CA ASN A 307 -13.16 11.65 13.82
C ASN A 307 -14.24 11.39 12.77
N GLU A 308 -13.90 10.70 11.66
CA GLU A 308 -14.89 10.40 10.63
C GLU A 308 -15.88 9.33 11.10
N GLU A 309 -17.14 9.73 11.24
CA GLU A 309 -18.24 8.79 11.48
C GLU A 309 -18.37 7.80 10.32
N PRO A 310 -18.68 6.53 10.60
CA PRO A 310 -18.84 5.55 9.54
C PRO A 310 -19.96 5.91 8.56
N ALA A 311 -19.81 5.52 7.31
CA ALA A 311 -20.80 5.74 6.26
C ALA A 311 -21.13 4.45 5.52
N ASP A 312 -22.44 4.24 5.34
CA ASP A 312 -22.98 3.21 4.46
C ASP A 312 -22.37 3.36 3.06
N PHE A 313 -21.78 2.27 2.58
CA PHE A 313 -21.32 2.22 1.19
C PHE A 313 -22.52 1.96 0.29
N THR A 314 -22.91 2.96 -0.50
CA THR A 314 -23.86 2.73 -1.60
C THR A 314 -23.10 2.20 -2.82
N PRO A 315 -23.24 0.91 -3.21
CA PRO A 315 -22.61 0.40 -4.40
C PRO A 315 -23.11 1.13 -5.64
N TYR A 316 -22.25 1.23 -6.66
CA TYR A 316 -22.54 1.94 -7.90
C TYR A 316 -23.85 1.46 -8.53
N GLN A 317 -24.71 2.40 -8.92
CA GLN A 317 -25.82 2.11 -9.83
C GLN A 317 -25.17 1.75 -11.18
N ARG A 318 -25.09 0.45 -11.51
CA ARG A 318 -24.58 0.03 -12.82
C ARG A 318 -25.49 0.63 -13.89
N GLY A 319 -25.00 1.66 -14.56
CA GLY A 319 -25.67 2.22 -15.74
C GLY A 319 -26.05 1.10 -16.70
N ARG A 320 -27.26 1.19 -17.26
CA ARG A 320 -27.83 0.19 -18.16
C ARG A 320 -26.80 -0.16 -19.24
N ARG A 321 -26.34 -1.42 -19.30
CA ARG A 321 -25.41 -1.89 -20.33
C ARG A 321 -26.00 -1.51 -21.69
N ARG A 322 -25.32 -0.63 -22.43
CA ARG A 322 -25.61 -0.44 -23.85
C ARG A 322 -25.12 -1.70 -24.55
N TYR A 323 -26.07 -2.55 -24.95
CA TYR A 323 -25.83 -3.68 -25.84
C TYR A 323 -25.60 -3.16 -27.26
#